data_AF-A0AAU1L662-F1
#
_entry.id   AF-A0AAU1L662-F1
#
_cell.length_a   1.000
_cell.length_b   1.000
_cell.length_c   1.000
_cell.angle_alpha   90.00
_cell.angle_beta   90.00
_cell.angle_gamma   90.00
#
_symmetry.space_group_name_H-M   'P 1'
#
loop_
_entity.id
_entity.type
_entity.pdbx_description
1 polymer ?
#
loop_
_entity_poly.entity_id
_entity_poly.type
_entity_poly.pdbx_seq_one_letter_code
_entity_poly.pdbx_strand_id
1 'polypeptide(L)'
;MVTRAFDAFIKGDWHLESTTPNGETVKGAATVNADGGGNSARTITWTSGPEPIAWHGGWLHRGGHLVLDVYEAPKGVSRLTGGQALTVPKEVGENVSLTFPWQPPGHKDTSDGQVLKVTYKNKVLRIVHSEGGHSESVHVCTRA
;
A
#
# COMPACT_ATOMS: atom_id res chain seq x y z
N MET A 1 21.06 9.26 -11.65
CA MET A 1 19.83 8.50 -11.35
C MET A 1 18.69 9.48 -11.30
N VAL A 2 17.57 9.18 -11.95
CA VAL A 2 16.35 10.00 -11.83
C VAL A 2 15.62 9.53 -10.57
N THR A 3 15.36 10.44 -9.64
CA THR A 3 14.51 10.22 -8.46
C THR A 3 13.25 11.07 -8.57
N ARG A 4 12.19 10.64 -7.91
CA ARG A 4 10.93 11.37 -7.79
C ARG A 4 10.59 11.52 -6.32
N ALA A 5 10.01 12.65 -5.94
CA ALA A 5 9.39 12.78 -4.62
C ALA A 5 8.35 11.67 -4.42
N PHE A 6 8.23 11.13 -3.19
CA PHE A 6 7.32 10.04 -2.87
C PHE A 6 5.89 10.33 -3.34
N ASP A 7 5.37 11.51 -3.01
CA ASP A 7 4.04 12.01 -3.43
C ASP A 7 3.85 11.89 -4.95
N ALA A 8 4.84 12.35 -5.73
CA ALA A 8 4.80 12.30 -7.19
C ALA A 8 4.93 10.87 -7.73
N PHE A 9 5.65 9.99 -7.03
CA PHE A 9 5.79 8.59 -7.38
C PHE A 9 4.49 7.81 -7.16
N ILE A 10 3.74 8.05 -6.08
CA ILE A 10 2.52 7.30 -5.77
C ILE A 10 1.27 7.86 -6.46
N LYS A 11 1.24 9.17 -6.75
CA LYS A 11 0.09 9.86 -7.35
C LYS A 11 -0.37 9.19 -8.64
N GLY A 12 -1.68 9.10 -8.83
CA GLY A 12 -2.34 8.66 -10.06
C GLY A 12 -3.06 7.34 -9.91
N ASP A 13 -3.46 6.79 -11.05
CA ASP A 13 -4.24 5.56 -11.12
C ASP A 13 -3.35 4.33 -11.28
N TRP A 14 -3.81 3.24 -10.68
CA TRP A 14 -3.11 1.96 -10.63
C TRP A 14 -4.09 0.81 -10.86
N HIS A 15 -3.70 -0.15 -11.70
CA HIS A 15 -4.28 -1.49 -11.69
C HIS A 15 -3.65 -2.32 -10.59
N LEU A 16 -4.46 -3.13 -9.91
CA LEU A 16 -4.04 -3.96 -8.79
C LEU A 16 -4.35 -5.43 -9.07
N GLU A 17 -3.39 -6.29 -8.77
CA GLU A 17 -3.58 -7.72 -8.57
C GLU A 17 -3.08 -8.07 -7.16
N SER A 18 -3.92 -8.72 -6.37
CA SER A 18 -3.63 -9.03 -4.97
C SER A 18 -3.89 -10.49 -4.68
N THR A 19 -2.92 -11.17 -4.11
CA THR A 19 -2.99 -12.57 -3.72
C THR A 19 -2.74 -12.67 -2.22
N THR A 20 -3.74 -13.11 -1.47
CA THR A 20 -3.58 -13.41 -0.03
C THR A 20 -3.02 -14.82 0.16
N PRO A 21 -2.48 -15.14 1.34
CA PRO A 21 -2.07 -16.50 1.66
C PRO A 21 -3.20 -17.50 1.40
N ASN A 22 -2.93 -18.54 0.61
CA ASN A 22 -3.89 -19.58 0.22
C ASN A 22 -5.14 -19.08 -0.53
N GLY A 23 -5.17 -17.82 -0.99
CA GLY A 23 -6.30 -17.23 -1.71
C GLY A 23 -6.09 -17.19 -3.21
N GLU A 24 -7.19 -16.97 -3.94
CA GLU A 24 -7.12 -16.63 -5.36
C GLU A 24 -6.65 -15.18 -5.55
N THR A 25 -6.12 -14.89 -6.74
CA THR A 25 -5.73 -13.52 -7.07
C THR A 25 -6.96 -12.69 -7.39
N VAL A 26 -7.16 -11.61 -6.63
CA VAL A 26 -8.23 -10.64 -6.85
C VAL A 26 -7.70 -9.43 -7.63
N LYS A 27 -8.57 -8.85 -8.46
CA LYS A 27 -8.25 -7.68 -9.29
C LYS A 27 -8.97 -6.44 -8.80
N GLY A 28 -8.33 -5.30 -8.97
CA GLY A 28 -8.90 -4.02 -8.61
C GLY A 28 -8.17 -2.84 -9.25
N ALA A 29 -8.56 -1.65 -8.81
CA ALA A 29 -7.93 -0.39 -9.17
C ALA A 29 -7.72 0.46 -7.92
N ALA A 30 -6.72 1.33 -7.94
CA ALA A 30 -6.54 2.38 -6.96
C ALA A 30 -6.34 3.73 -7.62
N THR A 31 -6.97 4.76 -7.06
CA THR A 31 -6.69 6.16 -7.35
C THR A 31 -6.03 6.76 -6.11
N VAL A 32 -4.80 7.24 -6.27
CA VAL A 32 -4.04 7.88 -5.20
C VAL A 32 -3.90 9.36 -5.52
N ASN A 33 -4.52 10.19 -4.69
CA ASN A 33 -4.32 11.63 -4.76
C ASN A 33 -3.03 11.99 -4.04
N ALA A 34 -2.38 13.05 -4.51
CA ALA A 34 -1.23 13.64 -3.85
C ALA A 34 -1.13 15.10 -4.31
N ASP A 35 -1.36 16.03 -3.39
CA ASP A 35 -1.32 17.47 -3.66
C ASP A 35 -0.05 18.12 -3.09
N GLY A 36 0.91 17.29 -2.65
CA GLY A 36 2.15 17.69 -2.02
C GLY A 36 2.04 17.76 -0.49
N GLY A 37 3.19 17.69 0.20
CA GLY A 37 3.27 17.79 1.65
C GLY A 37 3.13 16.48 2.41
N GLY A 38 3.13 15.34 1.71
CA GLY A 38 3.11 14.02 2.30
C GLY A 38 1.77 13.63 2.92
N ASN A 39 0.64 14.16 2.46
CA ASN A 39 -0.67 13.63 2.83
C ASN A 39 -1.68 13.77 1.70
N SER A 40 -2.65 12.84 1.61
CA SER A 40 -3.84 13.00 0.77
C SER A 40 -4.81 11.82 0.94
N ALA A 41 -5.84 11.80 0.10
CA ALA A 41 -6.82 10.73 -0.01
C ALA A 41 -6.39 9.63 -1.00
N ARG A 42 -6.98 8.45 -0.82
CA ARG A 42 -6.90 7.32 -1.75
C ARG A 42 -8.24 6.61 -1.82
N THR A 43 -8.50 5.98 -2.96
CA THR A 43 -9.61 5.05 -3.17
C THR A 43 -9.06 3.75 -3.73
N ILE A 44 -9.55 2.61 -3.23
CA ILE A 44 -9.25 1.28 -3.77
C ILE A 44 -10.58 0.61 -4.08
N THR A 45 -10.71 0.06 -5.28
CA THR A 45 -11.91 -0.65 -5.73
C THR A 45 -11.56 -2.04 -6.20
N TRP A 46 -12.13 -3.07 -5.58
CA TRP A 46 -11.98 -4.47 -5.99
C TRP A 46 -13.13 -4.88 -6.90
N THR A 47 -12.83 -5.62 -7.97
CA THR A 47 -13.80 -5.94 -9.05
C THR A 47 -14.00 -7.44 -9.28
N SER A 48 -13.44 -8.30 -8.43
CA SER A 48 -13.55 -9.76 -8.55
C SER A 48 -14.85 -10.35 -7.97
N GLY A 49 -15.75 -9.53 -7.43
CA GLY A 49 -17.06 -9.93 -6.90
C GLY A 49 -18.22 -9.56 -7.83
N PRO A 50 -19.48 -9.89 -7.45
CA PRO A 50 -20.67 -9.56 -8.23
C PRO A 50 -20.90 -8.04 -8.36
N GLU A 51 -20.44 -7.26 -7.38
CA GLU A 51 -20.44 -5.80 -7.42
C GLU A 51 -19.07 -5.25 -7.01
N PRO A 52 -18.63 -4.11 -7.57
CA PRO A 52 -17.39 -3.45 -7.16
C PRO A 52 -17.43 -3.03 -5.68
N ILE A 53 -16.35 -3.30 -4.96
CA ILE A 53 -16.22 -2.99 -3.54
C ILE A 53 -15.19 -1.88 -3.36
N ALA A 54 -15.64 -0.70 -2.93
CA ALA A 54 -14.79 0.47 -2.74
C ALA A 54 -14.37 0.67 -1.27
N TRP A 55 -13.12 1.10 -1.10
CA TRP A 55 -12.51 1.48 0.16
C TRP A 55 -11.96 2.89 0.03
N HIS A 56 -12.37 3.79 0.91
CA HIS A 56 -11.87 5.17 0.94
C HIS A 56 -11.01 5.40 2.18
N GLY A 57 -9.97 6.19 2.00
CA GLY A 57 -9.05 6.47 3.09
C GLY A 57 -8.03 7.53 2.73
N GLY A 58 -6.99 7.59 3.53
CA GLY A 58 -5.91 8.54 3.35
C GLY A 58 -4.56 7.93 3.68
N TRP A 59 -3.54 8.72 3.41
CA TRP A 59 -2.16 8.39 3.71
C TRP A 59 -1.44 9.62 4.26
N LEU A 60 -0.45 9.39 5.12
CA LEU A 60 0.44 10.40 5.68
C LEU A 60 1.87 9.89 5.65
N HIS A 61 2.74 10.57 4.89
CA HIS A 61 4.18 10.36 4.86
C HIS A 61 4.91 11.49 5.59
N ARG A 62 5.50 11.20 6.75
CA ARG A 62 6.25 12.18 7.54
C ARG A 62 7.38 11.53 8.32
N GLY A 63 8.58 12.09 8.23
CA GLY A 63 9.73 11.64 9.03
C GLY A 63 10.12 10.18 8.82
N GLY A 64 9.82 9.59 7.64
CA GLY A 64 10.04 8.17 7.37
C GLY A 64 8.88 7.26 7.75
N HIS A 65 7.81 7.79 8.33
CA HIS A 65 6.59 7.06 8.65
C HIS A 65 5.58 7.24 7.52
N LEU A 66 5.10 6.14 6.94
CA LEU A 66 3.95 6.12 6.04
C LEU A 66 2.77 5.47 6.77
N VAL A 67 1.79 6.27 7.16
CA VAL A 67 0.55 5.81 7.82
C VAL A 67 -0.55 5.70 6.77
N LEU A 68 -1.35 4.63 6.87
CA LEU A 68 -2.53 4.37 6.06
C LEU A 68 -3.75 4.27 6.95
N ASP A 69 -4.80 5.01 6.57
CA ASP A 69 -6.09 4.99 7.26
C ASP A 69 -7.21 4.60 6.32
N VAL A 70 -8.22 3.90 6.86
CA VAL A 70 -9.51 3.64 6.20
C VAL A 70 -10.57 4.52 6.86
N TYR A 71 -11.10 5.48 6.10
CA TYR A 71 -12.18 6.35 6.56
C TYR A 71 -13.55 5.73 6.30
N GLU A 72 -13.68 5.02 5.19
CA GLU A 72 -14.89 4.32 4.80
C GLU A 72 -14.53 2.92 4.27
N ALA A 73 -15.16 1.93 4.88
CA ALA A 73 -15.03 0.52 4.53
C ALA A 73 -16.38 0.02 3.99
N PRO A 74 -16.38 -1.05 3.18
CA PRO A 74 -17.60 -1.70 2.72
C PRO A 74 -18.51 -2.11 3.87
N LYS A 75 -19.82 -2.16 3.59
CA LYS A 75 -20.81 -2.59 4.59
C LYS A 75 -20.47 -3.96 5.14
N GLY A 76 -20.49 -4.09 6.48
CA GLY A 76 -20.18 -5.35 7.16
C GLY A 76 -18.68 -5.60 7.38
N VAL A 77 -17.80 -4.67 7.01
CA VAL A 77 -16.36 -4.76 7.24
C VAL A 77 -15.90 -3.70 8.22
N SER A 78 -15.07 -4.10 9.19
CA SER A 78 -14.48 -3.18 10.16
C SER A 78 -13.53 -2.20 9.48
N ARG A 79 -13.60 -0.93 9.90
CA ARG A 79 -12.59 0.07 9.51
C ARG A 79 -11.27 -0.28 10.22
N LEU A 80 -10.19 -0.34 9.45
CA LEU A 80 -8.85 -0.54 9.96
C LEU A 80 -8.06 0.76 9.79
N THR A 81 -7.51 1.29 10.88
CA THR A 81 -6.75 2.56 10.87
C THR A 81 -5.40 2.38 11.57
N GLY A 82 -4.45 3.27 11.27
CA GLY A 82 -3.15 3.31 11.93
C GLY A 82 -2.17 2.23 11.48
N GLY A 83 -2.39 1.58 10.33
CA GLY A 83 -1.36 0.74 9.73
C GLY A 83 -0.18 1.61 9.28
N GLN A 84 1.05 1.26 9.64
CA GLN A 84 2.21 2.11 9.42
C GLN A 84 3.43 1.34 8.92
N ALA A 85 4.05 1.85 7.84
CA ALA A 85 5.37 1.43 7.40
C ALA A 85 6.43 2.43 7.91
N LEU A 86 7.57 1.92 8.37
CA LEU A 86 8.67 2.72 8.88
C LEU A 86 9.81 2.83 7.85
N THR A 87 10.65 3.86 8.01
CA THR A 87 11.84 4.12 7.17
C THR A 87 11.55 4.35 5.67
N VAL A 88 10.33 4.77 5.33
CA VAL A 88 9.94 5.04 3.95
C VAL A 88 10.65 6.31 3.44
N PRO A 89 11.39 6.26 2.32
CA PRO A 89 12.17 7.38 1.84
C PRO A 89 11.30 8.50 1.27
N LYS A 90 11.79 9.74 1.32
CA LYS A 90 11.14 10.93 0.71
C LYS A 90 11.22 10.94 -0.81
N GLU A 91 12.15 10.18 -1.37
CA GLU A 91 12.36 10.07 -2.81
C GLU A 91 12.48 8.61 -3.21
N VAL A 92 12.00 8.30 -4.40
CA VAL A 92 11.97 6.95 -4.97
C VAL A 92 12.71 6.98 -6.31
N GLY A 93 13.67 6.08 -6.47
CA GLY A 93 14.37 5.88 -7.75
C GLY A 93 13.56 5.05 -8.74
N GLU A 94 13.92 5.11 -10.02
CA GLU A 94 13.25 4.36 -11.09
C GLU A 94 13.38 2.82 -10.96
N ASN A 95 14.40 2.37 -10.22
CA ASN A 95 14.56 0.97 -9.83
C ASN A 95 14.88 0.92 -8.34
N VAL A 96 14.01 0.30 -7.56
CA VAL A 96 14.16 0.25 -6.11
C VAL A 96 13.75 -1.11 -5.57
N SER A 97 14.46 -1.56 -4.55
CA SER A 97 14.12 -2.73 -3.74
C SER A 97 14.37 -2.34 -2.28
N LEU A 98 13.31 -2.29 -1.48
CA LEU A 98 13.32 -1.82 -0.09
C LEU A 98 12.53 -2.78 0.79
N THR A 99 12.91 -2.86 2.05
CA THR A 99 12.16 -3.59 3.07
C THR A 99 11.83 -2.60 4.19
N PHE A 100 10.56 -2.47 4.52
CA PHE A 100 10.08 -1.58 5.57
C PHE A 100 9.55 -2.40 6.74
N PRO A 101 9.93 -2.08 7.99
CA PRO A 101 9.19 -2.56 9.15
C PRO A 101 7.72 -2.15 9.03
N TRP A 102 6.82 -3.08 9.32
CA TRP A 102 5.38 -2.88 9.22
C TRP A 102 4.72 -3.05 10.59
N GLN A 103 3.96 -2.03 10.98
CA GLN A 103 3.06 -2.06 12.13
C GLN A 103 1.63 -2.20 11.58
N PRO A 104 1.00 -3.38 11.74
CA PRO A 104 -0.37 -3.56 11.29
C PRO A 104 -1.35 -2.69 12.08
N PRO A 105 -2.54 -2.41 11.52
CA PRO A 105 -3.63 -1.76 12.26
C PRO A 105 -3.91 -2.45 13.59
N GLY A 106 -3.99 -1.69 14.68
CA GLY A 106 -4.27 -2.21 16.03
C GLY A 106 -3.06 -2.74 16.80
N HIS A 107 -1.89 -2.84 16.19
CA HIS A 107 -0.65 -3.24 16.86
C HIS A 107 0.05 -2.03 17.49
N LYS A 108 0.84 -2.27 18.55
CA LYS A 108 1.53 -1.20 19.30
C LYS A 108 2.82 -0.72 18.63
N ASP A 109 3.53 -1.63 17.95
CA ASP A 109 4.81 -1.38 17.29
C ASP A 109 5.07 -2.46 16.21
N THR A 110 6.32 -2.56 15.73
CA THR A 110 6.74 -3.52 14.70
C THR A 110 7.40 -4.79 15.28
N SER A 111 7.26 -5.05 16.59
CA SER A 111 7.96 -6.16 17.27
C SER A 111 7.53 -7.55 16.80
N ASP A 112 6.35 -7.66 16.19
CA ASP A 112 5.83 -8.92 15.62
C ASP A 112 6.58 -9.36 14.34
N GLY A 113 7.61 -8.62 13.93
CA GLY A 113 8.50 -9.01 12.83
C GLY A 113 7.87 -8.88 11.45
N GLN A 114 6.72 -8.21 11.33
CA GLN A 114 6.06 -8.01 10.05
C GLN A 114 6.80 -6.97 9.21
N VAL A 115 6.87 -7.23 7.90
CA VAL A 115 7.57 -6.34 6.96
C VAL A 115 6.82 -6.17 5.65
N LEU A 116 7.03 -5.03 5.00
CA LEU A 116 6.68 -4.79 3.60
C LEU A 116 7.95 -4.83 2.75
N LYS A 117 8.08 -5.83 1.88
CA LYS A 117 9.13 -5.91 0.87
C LYS A 117 8.60 -5.28 -0.41
N VAL A 118 9.17 -4.15 -0.81
CA VAL A 118 8.71 -3.34 -1.94
C VAL A 118 9.76 -3.34 -3.04
N THR A 119 9.34 -3.64 -4.26
CA THR A 119 10.17 -3.53 -5.46
C THR A 119 9.46 -2.69 -6.50
N TYR A 120 10.14 -1.73 -7.12
CA TYR A 120 9.65 -1.05 -8.31
C TYR A 120 10.68 -1.22 -9.42
N LYS A 121 10.26 -1.85 -10.52
CA LYS A 121 11.11 -2.11 -11.69
C LYS A 121 10.23 -2.29 -12.91
N ASN A 122 10.68 -1.82 -14.07
CA ASN A 122 9.95 -1.95 -15.34
C ASN A 122 8.50 -1.45 -15.25
N LYS A 123 8.27 -0.35 -14.51
CA LYS A 123 6.95 0.25 -14.25
C LYS A 123 5.98 -0.63 -13.45
N VAL A 124 6.46 -1.71 -12.83
CA VAL A 124 5.69 -2.57 -11.95
C VAL A 124 6.12 -2.33 -10.51
N LEU A 125 5.16 -1.98 -9.64
CA LEU A 125 5.32 -1.95 -8.19
C LEU A 125 4.86 -3.28 -7.63
N ARG A 126 5.73 -3.98 -6.93
CA ARG A 126 5.40 -5.22 -6.22
C ARG A 126 5.60 -4.99 -4.73
N ILE A 127 4.55 -5.23 -3.95
CA ILE A 127 4.56 -5.15 -2.48
C ILE A 127 4.29 -6.55 -1.96
N VAL A 128 5.16 -7.06 -1.09
CA VAL A 128 4.93 -8.29 -0.34
C VAL A 128 4.81 -7.94 1.12
N HIS A 129 3.67 -8.24 1.71
CA HIS A 129 3.51 -8.19 3.15
C HIS A 129 3.80 -9.58 3.71
N SER A 130 4.78 -9.65 4.61
CA SER A 130 5.25 -10.89 5.25
C SER A 130 4.98 -10.83 6.75
N GLU A 131 4.22 -11.80 7.25
CA GLU A 131 3.88 -11.95 8.68
C GLU A 131 4.95 -12.81 9.38
N GLY A 132 6.14 -12.25 9.61
CA GLY A 132 7.21 -12.96 10.30
C GLY A 132 7.74 -14.21 9.56
N GLY A 133 7.55 -14.30 8.25
CA GLY A 133 8.01 -15.43 7.42
C GLY A 133 7.06 -16.64 7.42
N HIS A 134 5.91 -16.55 8.08
CA HIS A 134 4.92 -17.63 8.14
C HIS A 134 3.88 -17.56 7.01
N SER A 135 3.61 -16.35 6.54
CA SER A 135 2.52 -16.05 5.63
C SER A 135 2.89 -14.83 4.78
N GLU A 136 2.61 -14.87 3.48
CA GLU A 136 2.86 -13.76 2.57
C GLU A 136 1.62 -13.43 1.75
N SER A 137 1.27 -12.14 1.70
CA SER A 137 0.40 -11.59 0.67
C SER A 137 1.23 -10.83 -0.35
N VAL A 138 0.84 -10.90 -1.62
CA VAL A 138 1.56 -10.27 -2.73
C VAL A 138 0.60 -9.35 -3.47
N HIS A 139 1.02 -8.11 -3.66
CA HIS A 139 0.28 -7.11 -4.40
C HIS A 139 1.15 -6.60 -5.55
N VAL A 140 0.62 -6.66 -6.76
CA VAL A 140 1.25 -6.15 -7.97
C VAL A 140 0.43 -4.97 -8.46
N CYS A 141 1.07 -3.82 -8.55
CA CYS A 141 0.48 -2.58 -9.01
C CYS A 141 1.16 -2.12 -10.29
N THR A 142 0.37 -1.81 -11.31
CA THR A 142 0.84 -1.21 -12.56
C THR A 142 0.09 0.09 -12.80
N ARG A 143 0.72 1.02 -13.52
CA ARG A 143 0.03 2.26 -13.91
C ARG A 143 -1.12 1.94 -14.87
N ALA A 144 -2.28 2.54 -14.64
CA ALA A 144 -3.41 2.51 -15.55
C ALA A 144 -3.19 3.44 -16.77
#